data_AF-A0A968M3E3-F1
#
_entry.id   AF-A0A968M3E3-F1
#
_cell.length_a   1.000
_cell.length_b   1.000
_cell.length_c   1.000
_cell.angle_alpha   90.00
_cell.angle_beta   90.00
_cell.angle_gamma   90.00
#
_symmetry.space_group_name_H-M   'P 1'
#
loop_
_entity.id
_entity.type
_entity.pdbx_description
1 polymer ?
#
loop_
_entity_poly.entity_id
_entity_poly.type
_entity_poly.pdbx_seq_one_letter_code
_entity_poly.pdbx_strand_id
1 'polypeptide(L)'
;MVNYGAAKKNLSGADLSNANLQGVNFEEANLTNAKLSNSILRYGNLTNANLTNSDLAGANVCGVDLEQANLKGTKLKSIVSDRRTKLPTLNSHKNNFKPDLTIKERSIELQTSASSFSPTKIQHHQNQPVQSTKVKKKSGANRIGILLIAIVATVTATGYIFWTQNPEYPWSLKLKIWRSQLEQLMP
;
A
#
# COMPACT_ATOMS: atom_id res chain seq x y z
N MET A 1 12.58 3.91 -0.66
CA MET A 1 12.39 4.88 0.43
C MET A 1 11.69 6.10 -0.12
N VAL A 2 10.36 6.19 0.02
CA VAL A 2 9.53 7.39 -0.24
C VAL A 2 8.17 7.10 0.38
N ASN A 3 7.98 7.38 1.67
CA ASN A 3 6.66 7.25 2.29
C ASN A 3 6.32 8.39 3.26
N TYR A 4 7.08 9.49 3.18
CA TYR A 4 6.96 10.66 4.06
C TYR A 4 5.99 11.74 3.53
N GLY A 5 5.49 11.60 2.30
CA GLY A 5 4.74 12.68 1.63
C GLY A 5 3.22 12.66 1.80
N ALA A 6 2.66 11.63 2.43
CA ALA A 6 1.21 11.42 2.48
C ALA A 6 0.54 11.98 3.74
N ALA A 7 1.32 12.42 4.73
CA ALA A 7 0.79 13.10 5.93
C ALA A 7 0.03 14.36 5.53
N LYS A 8 -1.11 14.60 6.17
CA LYS A 8 -2.00 15.75 5.96
C LYS A 8 -2.54 15.88 4.53
N LYS A 9 -2.34 14.89 3.66
CA LYS A 9 -2.82 14.93 2.27
C LYS A 9 -4.29 14.53 2.19
N ASN A 10 -4.96 15.12 1.21
CA ASN A 10 -6.28 14.67 0.79
C ASN A 10 -6.13 13.51 -0.19
N LEU A 11 -6.43 12.30 0.29
CA LEU A 11 -6.44 11.03 -0.44
C LEU A 11 -7.85 10.43 -0.45
N SER A 12 -8.87 11.28 -0.32
CA SER A 12 -10.25 10.83 -0.34
C SER A 12 -10.58 10.15 -1.67
N GLY A 13 -11.23 8.98 -1.59
CA GLY A 13 -11.55 8.14 -2.75
C GLY A 13 -10.34 7.52 -3.45
N ALA A 14 -9.12 7.68 -2.94
CA ALA A 14 -7.93 7.12 -3.57
C ALA A 14 -8.02 5.58 -3.63
N ASP A 15 -7.56 5.02 -4.76
CA ASP A 15 -7.43 3.57 -4.92
C ASP A 15 -6.01 3.14 -4.57
N LEU A 16 -5.87 2.56 -3.38
CA LEU A 16 -4.65 2.03 -2.78
C LEU A 16 -4.77 0.52 -2.54
N SER A 17 -5.73 -0.14 -3.18
CA SER A 17 -5.97 -1.58 -3.02
C SER A 17 -4.73 -2.37 -3.47
N ASN A 18 -4.32 -3.35 -2.67
CA ASN A 18 -3.13 -4.19 -2.87
C ASN A 18 -1.79 -3.44 -2.87
N ALA A 19 -1.76 -2.15 -2.50
CA ALA A 19 -0.52 -1.39 -2.45
C ALA A 19 0.41 -1.84 -1.32
N ASN A 20 1.72 -1.78 -1.56
CA ASN A 20 2.72 -1.88 -0.51
C ASN A 20 2.95 -0.49 0.10
N LEU A 21 2.37 -0.28 1.28
CA LEU A 21 2.40 0.97 2.05
C LEU A 21 3.15 0.77 3.38
N GLN A 22 4.09 -0.17 3.42
CA GLN A 22 4.86 -0.44 4.63
C GLN A 22 5.58 0.84 5.09
N GLY A 23 5.42 1.18 6.37
CA GLY A 23 6.01 2.38 6.98
C GLY A 23 5.46 3.70 6.43
N VAL A 24 4.26 3.72 5.85
CA VAL A 24 3.65 4.96 5.35
C VAL A 24 3.36 5.94 6.48
N ASN A 25 3.61 7.22 6.22
CA ASN A 25 3.08 8.28 7.05
C ASN A 25 1.80 8.87 6.43
N PHE A 26 0.66 8.51 6.99
CA PHE A 26 -0.68 9.05 6.74
C PHE A 26 -1.21 9.82 7.95
N GLU A 27 -0.33 10.31 8.83
CA GLU A 27 -0.70 11.18 9.95
C GLU A 27 -1.59 12.32 9.46
N GLU A 28 -2.75 12.51 10.10
CA GLU A 28 -3.75 13.54 9.76
C GLU A 28 -4.25 13.49 8.28
N ALA A 29 -4.00 12.41 7.54
CA ALA A 29 -4.43 12.30 6.16
C ALA A 29 -5.96 12.12 6.06
N ASN A 30 -6.57 12.70 5.03
CA ASN A 30 -7.96 12.43 4.69
C ASN A 30 -8.04 11.24 3.73
N LEU A 31 -8.45 10.08 4.23
CA LEU A 31 -8.65 8.82 3.52
C LEU A 31 -10.15 8.47 3.40
N THR A 32 -11.03 9.47 3.47
CA THR A 32 -12.49 9.25 3.37
C THR A 32 -12.83 8.53 2.06
N ASN A 33 -13.61 7.46 2.12
CA ASN A 33 -13.97 6.61 0.97
C ASN A 33 -12.77 5.96 0.23
N ALA A 34 -11.55 5.97 0.78
CA ALA A 34 -10.39 5.36 0.14
C ALA A 34 -10.51 3.83 0.09
N LYS A 35 -9.97 3.21 -0.97
CA LYS A 35 -9.89 1.76 -1.11
C LYS A 35 -8.49 1.30 -0.70
N LEU A 36 -8.40 0.56 0.40
CA LEU A 36 -7.17 0.03 1.00
C LEU A 36 -7.21 -1.51 1.11
N SER A 37 -8.15 -2.16 0.42
CA SER A 37 -8.37 -3.60 0.52
C SER A 37 -7.10 -4.38 0.14
N ASN A 38 -6.72 -5.37 0.95
CA ASN A 38 -5.50 -6.19 0.79
C ASN A 38 -4.19 -5.39 0.74
N SER A 39 -4.17 -4.13 1.20
CA SER A 39 -2.93 -3.35 1.27
C SER A 39 -2.00 -3.84 2.40
N ILE A 40 -0.71 -3.55 2.27
CA ILE A 40 0.29 -3.81 3.32
C ILE A 40 0.62 -2.50 3.99
N LEU A 41 0.06 -2.23 5.17
CA LEU A 41 0.24 -0.99 5.95
C LEU A 41 1.23 -1.14 7.11
N ARG A 42 1.90 -2.30 7.23
CA ARG A 42 2.75 -2.66 8.37
C ARG A 42 3.63 -1.50 8.83
N TYR A 43 3.63 -1.23 10.14
CA TYR A 43 4.43 -0.15 10.74
C TYR A 43 4.12 1.26 10.24
N GLY A 44 2.96 1.48 9.63
CA GLY A 44 2.50 2.80 9.20
C GLY A 44 1.99 3.66 10.36
N ASN A 45 2.08 4.97 10.18
CA ASN A 45 1.48 5.98 11.04
C ASN A 45 0.17 6.47 10.40
N LEU A 46 -0.98 6.20 11.04
CA LEU A 46 -2.31 6.69 10.67
C LEU A 46 -2.93 7.49 11.84
N THR A 47 -2.10 8.02 12.74
CA THR A 47 -2.56 8.82 13.87
C THR A 47 -3.34 10.03 13.36
N ASN A 48 -4.50 10.32 13.96
CA ASN A 48 -5.41 11.39 13.53
C ASN A 48 -5.95 11.29 12.09
N ALA A 49 -5.75 10.18 11.36
CA ALA A 49 -6.25 10.04 10.00
C ALA A 49 -7.78 9.91 9.97
N ASN A 50 -8.41 10.47 8.93
CA ASN A 50 -9.83 10.27 8.68
C ASN A 50 -10.05 9.12 7.67
N LEU A 51 -10.48 7.97 8.17
CA LEU A 51 -10.74 6.75 7.38
C LEU A 51 -12.24 6.53 7.13
N THR A 52 -13.08 7.55 7.31
CA THR A 52 -14.54 7.41 7.20
C THR A 52 -14.95 6.72 5.90
N ASN A 53 -15.76 5.66 6.00
CA ASN A 53 -16.24 4.85 4.86
C ASN A 53 -15.14 4.23 3.97
N SER A 54 -13.90 4.11 4.46
CA SER A 54 -12.82 3.45 3.73
C SER A 54 -12.96 1.92 3.73
N ASP A 55 -12.26 1.25 2.81
CA ASP A 55 -12.24 -0.21 2.71
C ASP A 55 -10.87 -0.77 3.08
N LEU A 56 -10.72 -1.34 4.28
CA LEU A 56 -9.50 -2.00 4.76
C LEU A 56 -9.62 -3.53 4.71
N ALA A 57 -10.60 -4.10 3.99
CA ALA A 57 -10.82 -5.55 4.00
C ALA A 57 -9.56 -6.32 3.57
N GLY A 58 -9.11 -7.27 4.38
CA GLY A 58 -7.91 -8.07 4.12
C GLY A 58 -6.57 -7.32 4.27
N ALA A 59 -6.57 -6.06 4.71
CA ALA A 59 -5.34 -5.29 4.87
C ALA A 59 -4.47 -5.83 6.02
N ASN A 60 -3.14 -5.73 5.85
CA ASN A 60 -2.18 -6.05 6.90
C ASN A 60 -1.80 -4.78 7.65
N VAL A 61 -2.31 -4.63 8.87
CA VAL A 61 -2.14 -3.48 9.76
C VAL A 61 -1.28 -3.81 10.99
N CYS A 62 -0.45 -4.87 10.94
CA CYS A 62 0.47 -5.20 12.04
C CYS A 62 1.39 -4.01 12.38
N GLY A 63 1.42 -3.62 13.65
CA GLY A 63 2.24 -2.49 14.14
C GLY A 63 1.83 -1.12 13.61
N VAL A 64 0.64 -0.96 13.04
CA VAL A 64 0.11 0.35 12.62
C VAL A 64 -0.33 1.16 13.84
N ASP A 65 -0.07 2.46 13.80
CA ASP A 65 -0.62 3.42 14.75
C ASP A 65 -1.93 4.03 14.22
N LEU A 66 -3.09 3.67 14.80
CA LEU A 66 -4.41 4.25 14.52
C LEU A 66 -4.91 5.12 15.68
N GLU A 67 -4.03 5.58 16.57
CA GLU A 67 -4.44 6.43 17.68
C GLU A 67 -5.20 7.67 17.15
N GLN A 68 -6.36 7.95 17.74
CA GLN A 68 -7.26 9.06 17.35
C GLN A 68 -7.79 9.00 15.89
N ALA A 69 -7.54 7.93 15.12
CA ALA A 69 -8.06 7.80 13.77
C ALA A 69 -9.59 7.64 13.74
N ASN A 70 -10.28 8.30 12.82
CA ASN A 70 -11.73 8.16 12.65
C ASN A 70 -12.06 6.97 11.74
N LEU A 71 -12.54 5.87 12.33
CA LEU A 71 -12.89 4.63 11.63
C LEU A 71 -14.39 4.49 11.29
N LYS A 72 -15.21 5.55 11.40
CA LYS A 72 -16.66 5.46 11.16
C LYS A 72 -16.97 4.85 9.79
N GLY A 73 -17.71 3.74 9.74
CA GLY A 73 -18.09 3.07 8.49
C GLY A 73 -16.94 2.38 7.75
N THR A 74 -15.75 2.27 8.37
CA THR A 74 -14.61 1.58 7.76
C THR A 74 -14.84 0.08 7.72
N LYS A 75 -14.57 -0.56 6.58
CA LYS A 75 -14.65 -2.02 6.47
C LYS A 75 -13.37 -2.65 7.00
N LEU A 76 -13.44 -3.32 8.14
CA LEU A 76 -12.31 -3.99 8.81
C LEU A 76 -12.34 -5.53 8.69
N LYS A 77 -13.12 -6.06 7.75
CA LYS A 77 -13.28 -7.51 7.61
C LYS A 77 -11.95 -8.19 7.29
N SER A 78 -11.58 -9.20 8.07
CA SER A 78 -10.38 -10.01 7.83
C SER A 78 -9.07 -9.23 7.81
N ILE A 79 -8.98 -8.10 8.52
CA ILE A 79 -7.69 -7.43 8.72
C ILE A 79 -6.74 -8.34 9.48
N VAL A 80 -5.45 -8.17 9.23
CA VAL A 80 -4.40 -8.82 10.02
C VAL A 80 -3.77 -7.76 10.91
N SER A 81 -3.95 -7.89 12.23
CA SER A 81 -3.34 -7.04 13.25
C SER A 81 -2.42 -7.87 14.14
N ASP A 82 -1.55 -7.21 14.90
CA ASP A 82 -0.75 -7.83 15.95
C ASP A 82 -0.83 -7.02 17.26
N ARG A 83 -0.18 -7.52 18.30
CA ARG A 83 -0.10 -6.86 19.62
C ARG A 83 0.60 -5.49 19.64
N ARG A 84 1.16 -5.04 18.50
CA ARG A 84 1.76 -3.71 18.35
C ARG A 84 0.85 -2.74 17.60
N THR A 85 -0.22 -3.22 16.97
CA THR A 85 -1.22 -2.36 16.34
C THR A 85 -1.92 -1.54 17.42
N LYS A 86 -1.76 -0.21 17.38
CA LYS A 86 -2.48 0.70 18.28
C LYS A 86 -3.81 1.03 17.63
N LEU A 87 -4.92 0.70 18.29
CA LEU A 87 -6.26 1.02 17.80
C LEU A 87 -6.68 2.41 18.29
N PRO A 88 -7.63 3.10 17.63
CA PRO A 88 -8.18 4.35 18.13
C PRO A 88 -8.73 4.12 19.53
N THR A 89 -8.40 5.01 20.47
CA THR A 89 -8.71 4.95 21.90
C THR A 89 -9.92 4.08 22.25
N LEU A 90 -9.65 2.80 22.53
CA LEU A 90 -10.48 2.04 23.47
C LEU A 90 -10.10 2.60 24.84
N ASN A 91 -10.73 3.70 25.24
CA ASN A 91 -10.79 4.01 26.67
C ASN A 91 -11.32 2.74 27.33
N SER A 92 -10.48 2.03 28.07
CA SER A 92 -10.73 0.75 28.71
C SER A 92 -11.84 0.79 29.77
N HIS A 93 -12.66 1.84 29.77
CA HIS A 93 -13.74 2.06 30.71
C HIS A 93 -15.09 2.47 30.13
N LYS A 94 -15.28 2.84 28.85
CA LYS A 94 -16.61 3.41 28.46
C LYS A 94 -17.22 3.17 27.08
N ASN A 95 -16.62 2.51 26.10
CA ASN A 95 -17.28 2.36 24.80
C ASN A 95 -17.33 0.92 24.29
N ASN A 96 -18.55 0.42 24.07
CA ASN A 96 -18.94 -0.89 23.52
C ASN A 96 -18.45 -1.17 22.08
N PHE A 97 -17.35 -0.58 21.64
CA PHE A 97 -16.77 -0.88 20.34
C PHE A 97 -15.93 -2.17 20.45
N LYS A 98 -16.58 -3.32 20.23
CA LYS A 98 -15.89 -4.57 19.91
C LYS A 98 -15.78 -4.62 18.39
N PRO A 99 -14.66 -4.19 17.76
CA PRO A 99 -14.44 -4.56 16.37
C PRO A 99 -14.44 -6.08 16.32
N ASP A 100 -15.18 -6.66 15.38
CA ASP A 100 -15.17 -8.09 15.09
C ASP A 100 -13.80 -8.47 14.50
N LEU A 101 -12.80 -8.42 15.39
CA LEU A 101 -11.46 -8.88 15.14
C LEU A 101 -11.55 -10.39 15.28
N THR A 102 -11.67 -11.10 14.17
CA THR A 102 -11.36 -12.53 14.16
C THR A 102 -9.86 -12.65 14.44
N ILE A 103 -9.49 -12.64 15.72
CA ILE A 103 -8.11 -12.80 16.17
C ILE A 103 -7.73 -14.25 15.85
N LYS A 104 -7.14 -14.48 14.67
CA LYS A 104 -6.30 -15.65 14.47
C LYS A 104 -4.98 -15.35 15.16
N GLU A 105 -4.94 -15.59 16.46
CA GLU A 105 -3.67 -15.63 17.19
C GLU A 105 -2.80 -16.66 16.51
N ARG A 106 -1.81 -16.20 15.73
CA ARG A 106 -0.69 -17.07 15.39
C ARG A 106 0.14 -17.17 16.65
N SER A 107 -0.23 -18.10 17.53
CA SER A 107 0.56 -18.49 18.68
C SER A 107 1.98 -18.78 18.20
N ILE A 108 2.90 -17.87 18.51
CA ILE A 108 4.32 -18.17 18.42
C ILE A 108 4.61 -18.96 19.68
N GLU A 109 4.48 -20.29 19.62
CA GLU A 109 5.10 -21.15 20.62
C GLU A 109 6.62 -20.97 20.50
N LEU A 110 7.16 -20.14 21.39
CA LEU A 110 8.56 -20.16 21.75
C LEU A 110 8.84 -21.54 22.38
N GLN A 111 9.21 -22.53 21.57
CA GLN A 111 9.80 -23.75 22.09
C GLN A 111 11.23 -23.44 22.53
N THR A 112 11.37 -23.11 23.81
CA THR A 112 12.60 -23.27 24.55
C THR A 112 12.86 -24.76 24.76
N SER A 113 13.75 -25.35 23.98
CA SER A 113 14.53 -26.51 24.43
C SER A 113 15.81 -26.64 23.61
N ALA A 114 16.93 -26.41 24.27
CA ALA A 114 18.21 -26.91 23.81
C ALA A 114 18.21 -28.44 23.95
N SER A 115 18.45 -29.17 22.86
CA SER A 115 19.33 -30.36 22.86
C SER A 115 19.34 -31.06 21.49
N SER A 116 20.58 -31.37 21.07
CA SER A 116 21.01 -32.33 20.05
C SER A 116 20.53 -32.17 18.60
N PHE A 117 21.44 -31.61 17.80
CA PHE A 117 21.62 -31.97 16.40
C PHE A 117 21.84 -33.49 16.24
N SER A 118 21.10 -34.12 15.33
CA SER A 118 21.58 -35.22 14.48
C SER A 118 20.70 -35.30 13.22
N PRO A 119 21.28 -35.45 12.02
CA PRO A 119 20.53 -35.38 10.77
C PRO A 119 20.04 -36.76 10.32
N THR A 120 19.02 -36.73 9.44
CA THR A 120 18.65 -37.77 8.44
C THR A 120 17.60 -38.79 8.86
N LYS A 121 16.37 -38.65 8.30
CA LYS A 121 15.81 -39.63 7.34
C LYS A 121 14.57 -39.08 6.65
N ILE A 122 14.64 -39.05 5.32
CA ILE A 122 13.53 -38.81 4.40
C ILE A 122 12.59 -40.02 4.47
N GLN A 123 11.27 -39.79 4.60
CA GLN A 123 10.27 -40.71 4.09
C GLN A 123 9.19 -39.99 3.31
N HIS A 124 9.06 -40.44 2.07
CA HIS A 124 8.02 -40.16 1.11
C HIS A 124 6.63 -40.43 1.70
N HIS A 125 5.69 -39.51 1.48
CA HIS A 125 4.30 -39.86 1.18
C HIS A 125 3.80 -38.94 0.06
N GLN A 126 3.49 -39.57 -1.07
CA GLN A 126 2.83 -38.96 -2.21
C GLN A 126 1.37 -38.68 -1.86
N ASN A 127 0.82 -37.55 -2.32
CA ASN A 127 -0.56 -37.50 -2.83
C ASN A 127 -0.76 -36.27 -3.75
N GLN A 128 -0.82 -36.59 -5.05
CA GLN A 128 -1.56 -36.04 -6.20
C GLN A 128 -1.89 -34.52 -6.32
N PRO A 129 -1.76 -33.93 -7.54
CA PRO A 129 -1.94 -32.50 -7.79
C PRO A 129 -3.41 -32.11 -8.01
N VAL A 130 -3.88 -31.08 -7.29
CA VAL A 130 -5.15 -30.41 -7.61
C VAL A 130 -4.92 -29.37 -8.70
N GLN A 131 -5.72 -29.44 -9.75
CA GLN A 131 -5.61 -28.68 -11.00
C GLN A 131 -5.77 -27.17 -10.80
N SER A 132 -4.86 -26.39 -11.40
CA SER A 132 -4.91 -24.93 -11.48
C SER A 132 -5.83 -24.49 -12.61
N THR A 133 -7.05 -24.02 -12.29
CA THR A 133 -7.86 -23.27 -13.23
C THR A 133 -7.39 -21.82 -13.28
N LYS A 134 -6.68 -21.46 -14.36
CA LYS A 134 -6.38 -20.08 -14.76
C LYS A 134 -7.69 -19.28 -14.93
N VAL A 135 -7.97 -18.35 -14.03
CA VAL A 135 -8.92 -17.26 -14.29
C VAL A 135 -8.12 -16.03 -14.73
N LYS A 136 -8.18 -15.71 -16.02
CA LYS A 136 -7.69 -14.43 -16.57
C LYS A 136 -8.54 -13.29 -15.99
N LYS A 137 -7.99 -12.53 -15.04
CA LYS A 137 -8.62 -11.29 -14.57
C LYS A 137 -8.27 -10.16 -15.55
N LYS A 138 -9.25 -9.72 -16.35
CA LYS A 138 -9.15 -8.52 -17.18
C LYS A 138 -8.88 -7.31 -16.28
N SER A 139 -7.70 -6.73 -16.45
CA SER A 139 -7.28 -5.46 -15.86
C SER A 139 -8.18 -4.34 -16.39
N GLY A 140 -9.09 -3.86 -15.55
CA GLY A 140 -9.71 -2.55 -15.75
C GLY A 140 -8.69 -1.51 -15.31
N ALA A 141 -7.89 -1.02 -16.26
CA ALA A 141 -6.89 0.01 -16.00
C ALA A 141 -7.59 1.29 -15.51
N ASN A 142 -7.30 1.68 -14.28
CA ASN A 142 -7.82 2.90 -13.65
C ASN A 142 -7.41 4.11 -14.50
N ARG A 143 -8.38 4.97 -14.87
CA ARG A 143 -8.22 6.14 -15.76
C ARG A 143 -7.08 7.09 -15.34
N ILE A 144 -6.77 7.15 -14.04
CA ILE A 144 -5.68 7.96 -13.49
C ILE A 144 -4.30 7.35 -13.80
N GLY A 145 -4.19 6.02 -13.74
CA GLY A 145 -2.98 5.31 -14.15
C GLY A 145 -2.73 5.40 -15.65
N ILE A 146 -3.80 5.37 -16.46
CA ILE A 146 -3.72 5.59 -17.91
C ILE A 146 -3.26 7.03 -18.21
N LEU A 147 -3.79 8.04 -17.50
CA LEU A 147 -3.37 9.43 -17.68
C LEU A 147 -1.89 9.64 -17.33
N LEU A 148 -1.42 9.07 -16.21
CA LEU A 148 -0.02 9.18 -15.80
C LEU A 148 0.93 8.46 -16.76
N ILE A 149 0.54 7.28 -17.25
CA ILE A 149 1.32 6.55 -18.26
C ILE A 149 1.34 7.33 -19.59
N ALA A 150 0.23 7.94 -19.99
CA ALA A 150 0.16 8.76 -21.20
C ALA A 150 1.05 10.00 -21.11
N ILE A 151 1.07 10.70 -19.97
CA ILE A 151 1.94 11.87 -19.74
C ILE A 151 3.43 11.46 -19.73
N VAL A 152 3.77 10.34 -19.09
CA VAL A 152 5.16 9.84 -19.10
C VAL A 152 5.59 9.40 -20.51
N ALA A 153 4.69 8.77 -21.27
CA ALA A 153 4.95 8.36 -22.65
C ALA A 153 5.13 9.56 -23.60
N THR A 154 4.33 10.63 -23.45
CA THR A 154 4.49 11.83 -24.28
C THR A 154 5.76 12.59 -23.95
N VAL A 155 6.13 12.71 -22.67
CA VAL A 155 7.38 13.37 -22.25
C VAL A 155 8.61 12.59 -22.75
N THR A 156 8.59 11.26 -22.68
CA THR A 156 9.69 10.42 -23.18
C THR A 156 9.78 10.41 -24.70
N ALA A 157 8.66 10.33 -25.42
CA ALA A 157 8.64 10.39 -26.88
C ALA A 157 9.11 11.76 -27.41
N THR A 158 8.65 12.86 -26.80
CA THR A 158 9.04 14.22 -27.22
C THR A 158 10.51 14.48 -26.91
N GLY A 159 11.00 14.03 -25.75
CA GLY A 159 12.43 14.10 -25.40
C GLY A 159 13.30 13.31 -26.37
N TYR A 160 12.87 12.08 -26.74
CA TYR A 160 13.59 11.24 -27.68
C TYR A 160 13.65 11.86 -29.09
N ILE A 161 12.52 12.32 -29.63
CA ILE A 161 12.47 12.96 -30.95
C ILE A 161 13.37 14.20 -31.00
N PHE A 162 13.26 15.08 -30.00
CA PHE A 162 14.08 16.29 -29.91
C PHE A 162 15.58 15.97 -29.85
N TRP A 163 15.96 14.92 -29.13
CA TRP A 163 17.33 14.44 -29.02
C TRP A 163 17.90 13.89 -30.33
N THR A 164 17.07 13.17 -31.08
CA THR A 164 17.47 12.58 -32.37
C THR A 164 17.58 13.61 -33.50
N GLN A 165 16.73 14.65 -33.50
CA GLN A 165 16.72 15.67 -34.55
C GLN A 165 17.79 16.76 -34.38
N ASN A 166 18.37 16.90 -33.18
CA ASN A 166 19.35 17.95 -32.90
C ASN A 166 20.66 17.38 -32.32
N PRO A 167 21.42 16.55 -33.05
CA PRO A 167 22.62 15.91 -32.51
C PRO A 167 23.70 16.92 -32.11
N GLU A 168 23.78 18.07 -32.79
CA GLU A 168 24.89 19.02 -32.68
C GLU A 168 24.85 19.93 -31.44
N TYR A 169 23.72 20.04 -30.73
CA TYR A 169 23.67 20.89 -29.54
C TYR A 169 24.37 20.24 -28.33
N PRO A 170 25.16 21.01 -27.55
CA PRO A 170 25.71 20.54 -26.30
C PRO A 170 24.62 20.23 -25.27
N TRP A 171 24.88 19.24 -24.41
CA TRP A 171 23.93 18.71 -23.42
C TRP A 171 23.25 19.79 -22.56
N SER A 172 24.01 20.80 -22.15
CA SER A 172 23.52 21.91 -21.33
C SER A 172 22.47 22.78 -22.03
N LEU A 173 22.56 22.93 -23.35
CA LEU A 173 21.62 23.72 -24.14
C LEU A 173 20.37 22.91 -24.49
N LYS A 174 20.54 21.62 -24.79
CA LYS A 174 19.43 20.67 -25.00
C LYS A 174 18.48 20.63 -23.82
N LEU A 175 19.03 20.53 -22.60
CA LEU A 175 18.24 20.51 -21.37
C LEU A 175 17.47 21.81 -21.14
N LYS A 176 18.07 22.97 -21.43
CA LYS A 176 17.43 24.28 -21.25
C LYS A 176 16.23 24.45 -22.19
N ILE A 177 16.41 24.11 -23.47
CA ILE A 177 15.35 24.22 -24.49
C ILE A 177 14.22 23.24 -24.19
N TRP A 178 14.58 21.98 -23.90
CA TRP A 178 13.59 20.94 -23.60
C TRP A 178 12.77 21.27 -22.34
N ARG A 179 13.39 21.79 -21.28
CA ARG A 179 12.70 22.23 -20.07
C ARG A 179 11.72 23.37 -20.35
N SER A 180 12.12 24.36 -21.14
CA SER A 180 11.26 25.50 -21.51
C SER A 180 10.03 25.05 -22.33
N GLN A 181 10.19 24.07 -23.21
CA GLN A 181 9.07 23.50 -23.98
C GLN A 181 8.11 22.69 -23.11
N LEU A 182 8.63 21.93 -22.14
CA LEU A 182 7.81 21.20 -21.17
C LEU A 182 6.97 22.12 -20.28
N GLU A 183 7.54 23.26 -19.86
CA GLU A 183 6.87 24.27 -19.04
C GLU A 183 5.74 24.99 -19.81
N GLN A 184 5.75 24.97 -21.15
CA GLN A 184 4.64 25.50 -21.97
C GLN A 184 3.51 24.49 -22.23
N LEU A 185 3.83 23.19 -22.18
CA LEU A 185 2.88 22.10 -22.42
C LEU A 185 2.12 21.65 -21.16
N MET A 186 2.60 22.08 -19.98
CA MET A 186 1.96 21.83 -18.68
C MET A 186 1.57 23.17 -18.05
N PRO A 187 0.27 23.56 -18.04
CA PRO A 187 -0.17 24.75 -17.32
C PRO A 187 -0.07 24.58 -15.79
#